data_AF-A0A0F9TB28-F1
#
_entry.id   AF-A0A0F9TB28-F1
#
_cell.length_a   1.000
_cell.length_b   1.000
_cell.length_c   1.000
_cell.angle_alpha   90.00
_cell.angle_beta   90.00
_cell.angle_gamma   90.00
#
_symmetry.space_group_name_H-M   'P 1'
#
loop_
_entity.id
_entity.type
_entity.pdbx_description
1 polymer ?
#
loop_
_entity_poly.entity_id
_entity_poly.type
_entity_poly.pdbx_seq_one_letter_code
_entity_poly.pdbx_strand_id
1 'polypeptide(L)'
;MPLYFLSLEHIKLQSIFGKEKGIKIAQIFGLISGWGFFLFLFGIWISPQPKFNISILNYNMIILTFFHYSLNIIHLIVSIPFILIGAWFGITGVKEITLKVAETHRPEKIITTNIYTRIRHPQYFGAILSHLGISILLSSLFSLILTPIIILLIYLMSWKEEKELLKEFGIEYKDYKKKVPMLIPRLRRKIFEK
;
A
#
# COMPACT_ATOMS: atom_id res chain seq x y z
N MET A 1 3.79 3.35 -12.65
CA MET A 1 3.66 1.90 -12.95
C MET A 1 4.85 1.31 -13.70
N PRO A 2 5.31 1.82 -14.86
CA PRO A 2 6.40 1.18 -15.61
C PRO A 2 7.71 1.06 -14.82
N LEU A 3 8.12 2.13 -14.14
CA LEU A 3 9.32 2.15 -13.29
C LEU A 3 9.22 1.16 -12.13
N TYR A 4 8.04 1.04 -11.51
CA TYR A 4 7.80 0.06 -10.45
C TYR A 4 7.93 -1.39 -10.96
N PHE A 5 7.41 -1.70 -12.15
CA PHE A 5 7.59 -3.04 -12.71
C PHE A 5 9.04 -3.35 -13.06
N LEU A 6 9.77 -2.35 -13.57
CA LEU A 6 11.21 -2.49 -13.83
C LEU A 6 12.00 -2.65 -12.53
N SER A 7 11.62 -1.97 -11.44
CA SER A 7 12.30 -2.13 -10.15
C SER A 7 12.23 -3.56 -9.65
N LEU A 8 11.15 -4.29 -9.92
CA LEU A 8 10.97 -5.70 -9.51
C LEU A 8 11.76 -6.70 -10.36
N GLU A 9 12.13 -6.36 -11.60
CA GLU A 9 12.83 -7.27 -12.53
C GLU A 9 14.34 -7.34 -12.26
N HIS A 10 14.74 -7.58 -11.00
CA HIS A 10 16.13 -7.53 -10.55
C HIS A 10 17.06 -8.46 -11.33
N ILE A 11 16.61 -9.69 -11.62
CA ILE A 11 17.41 -10.69 -12.35
C ILE A 11 17.75 -10.19 -13.75
N LYS A 12 16.77 -9.58 -14.43
CA LYS A 12 16.94 -9.01 -15.77
C LYS A 12 17.82 -7.77 -15.76
N LEU A 13 17.66 -6.89 -14.78
CA LEU A 13 18.53 -5.72 -14.64
C LEU A 13 19.98 -6.12 -14.36
N GLN A 14 20.20 -7.15 -13.55
CA GLN A 14 21.54 -7.70 -13.30
C GLN A 14 22.14 -8.37 -14.54
N SER A 15 21.34 -9.05 -15.37
CA SER A 15 21.85 -9.65 -16.61
C SER A 15 22.24 -8.62 -17.66
N ILE A 16 21.57 -7.46 -17.70
CA ILE A 16 21.84 -6.39 -18.68
C ILE A 16 23.01 -5.49 -18.24
N PHE A 17 23.03 -5.07 -16.97
CA PHE A 17 23.95 -4.04 -16.48
C PHE A 17 25.08 -4.58 -15.58
N GLY A 18 25.08 -5.88 -15.28
CA GLY A 18 25.95 -6.49 -14.28
C GLY A 18 25.37 -6.40 -12.87
N LYS A 19 25.84 -7.27 -11.97
CA LYS A 19 25.26 -7.48 -10.63
C LYS A 19 25.15 -6.19 -9.82
N GLU A 20 26.24 -5.46 -9.63
CA GLU A 20 26.24 -4.24 -8.80
C GLU A 20 25.39 -3.11 -9.38
N LYS A 21 25.55 -2.82 -10.67
CA LYS A 21 24.81 -1.73 -11.34
C LYS A 21 23.32 -2.05 -11.45
N GLY A 22 22.96 -3.29 -11.80
CA GLY A 22 21.57 -3.74 -11.89
C GLY A 22 20.83 -3.61 -10.56
N ILE A 23 21.50 -3.92 -9.43
CA ILE A 23 20.93 -3.74 -8.09
C ILE A 23 20.69 -2.26 -7.80
N LYS A 24 21.67 -1.38 -8.05
CA LYS A 24 21.52 0.06 -7.82
C LYS A 24 20.39 0.66 -8.67
N ILE A 25 20.29 0.29 -9.95
CA ILE A 25 19.23 0.76 -10.85
C ILE A 25 17.85 0.34 -10.33
N ALA A 26 17.70 -0.93 -9.92
CA ALA A 26 16.44 -1.40 -9.38
C ALA A 26 16.01 -0.64 -8.12
N GLN A 27 16.96 -0.36 -7.21
CA GLN A 27 16.71 0.41 -6.00
C GLN A 27 16.26 1.85 -6.32
N ILE A 28 16.92 2.50 -7.28
CA ILE A 28 16.54 3.84 -7.72
C ILE A 28 15.12 3.84 -8.29
N PHE A 29 14.78 2.88 -9.15
CA PHE A 29 13.42 2.76 -9.69
C PHE A 29 12.38 2.47 -8.60
N GLY A 30 12.71 1.64 -7.61
CA GLY A 30 11.86 1.35 -6.46
C GLY A 30 11.56 2.62 -5.65
N LEU A 31 12.61 3.38 -5.32
CA LEU A 31 12.49 4.65 -4.59
C LEU A 31 11.67 5.69 -5.36
N ILE A 32 11.98 5.92 -6.64
CA ILE A 32 11.26 6.90 -7.48
C ILE A 32 9.79 6.51 -7.59
N SER A 33 9.50 5.23 -7.81
CA SER A 33 8.12 4.78 -7.97
C SER A 33 7.33 4.79 -6.67
N GLY A 34 7.94 4.43 -5.54
CA GLY A 34 7.32 4.49 -4.21
C GLY A 34 6.99 5.93 -3.81
N TRP A 35 7.97 6.82 -3.81
CA TRP A 35 7.76 8.24 -3.49
C TRP A 35 6.84 8.93 -4.49
N GLY A 36 6.97 8.63 -5.78
CA GLY A 36 6.07 9.13 -6.82
C GLY A 36 4.62 8.71 -6.59
N PHE A 37 4.38 7.48 -6.12
CA PHE A 37 3.03 7.02 -5.77
C PHE A 37 2.46 7.78 -4.57
N PHE A 38 3.24 8.01 -3.52
CA PHE A 38 2.80 8.82 -2.37
C PHE A 38 2.52 10.27 -2.74
N LEU A 39 3.39 10.90 -3.54
CA LEU A 39 3.20 12.27 -4.02
C LEU A 39 1.94 12.38 -4.90
N PHE A 40 1.70 11.39 -5.76
CA PHE A 40 0.50 11.31 -6.56
C PHE A 40 -0.78 11.25 -5.69
N LEU A 41 -0.79 10.39 -4.67
CA LEU A 41 -1.92 10.30 -3.74
C LEU A 41 -2.13 11.60 -2.96
N PHE A 42 -1.05 12.20 -2.45
CA PHE A 42 -1.11 13.46 -1.74
C PHE A 42 -1.65 14.59 -2.61
N GLY A 43 -1.21 14.64 -3.87
CA GLY A 43 -1.74 15.57 -4.88
C GLY A 43 -3.23 15.38 -5.09
N ILE A 44 -3.71 14.14 -5.24
CA ILE A 44 -5.15 13.83 -5.38
C ILE A 44 -5.93 14.21 -4.13
N TRP A 45 -5.37 14.06 -2.92
CA TRP A 45 -6.09 14.38 -1.69
C TRP A 45 -6.33 15.88 -1.53
N ILE A 46 -5.34 16.70 -1.88
CA ILE A 46 -5.34 18.15 -1.62
C ILE A 46 -5.76 18.96 -2.86
N SER A 47 -5.76 18.36 -4.06
CA SER A 47 -6.19 19.04 -5.27
C SER A 47 -7.59 19.65 -5.11
N PRO A 48 -7.83 20.88 -5.59
CA PRO A 48 -9.16 21.48 -5.60
C PRO A 48 -10.14 20.58 -6.33
N GLN A 49 -11.13 20.07 -5.61
CA GLN A 49 -12.12 19.15 -6.14
C GLN A 49 -13.46 19.31 -5.39
N PRO A 50 -14.59 18.87 -5.97
CA PRO A 50 -15.87 18.93 -5.30
C PRO A 50 -15.83 18.17 -3.98
N LYS A 51 -16.45 18.76 -2.95
CA LYS A 51 -16.63 18.09 -1.66
C LYS A 51 -17.95 17.33 -1.65
N PHE A 52 -17.93 16.08 -1.20
CA PHE A 52 -19.17 15.35 -0.94
C PHE A 52 -19.63 15.55 0.51
N ASN A 53 -20.91 15.27 0.78
CA ASN A 53 -21.44 15.28 2.15
C ASN A 53 -22.16 13.96 2.44
N ILE A 54 -22.04 13.45 3.67
CA ILE A 54 -22.79 12.27 4.11
C ILE A 54 -23.95 12.79 4.94
N SER A 55 -25.11 12.93 4.30
CA SER A 55 -26.28 13.65 4.86
C SER A 55 -27.08 12.87 5.92
N ILE A 56 -26.43 11.98 6.69
CA ILE A 56 -27.12 11.14 7.68
C ILE A 56 -27.55 11.95 8.93
N LEU A 57 -26.82 13.01 9.29
CA LEU A 57 -27.26 14.03 10.25
C LEU A 57 -26.98 15.42 9.66
N ASN A 58 -28.01 16.27 9.60
CA ASN A 58 -27.98 17.57 8.92
C ASN A 58 -27.18 18.67 9.65
N TYR A 59 -26.42 18.36 10.70
CA TYR A 59 -25.76 19.37 11.54
C TYR A 59 -24.39 18.92 12.08
N ASN A 60 -23.52 19.93 12.27
CA ASN A 60 -22.19 19.96 12.90
C ASN A 60 -20.99 19.98 11.93
N MET A 61 -20.87 21.06 11.16
CA MET A 61 -19.55 21.51 10.69
C MET A 61 -18.76 22.00 11.90
N ILE A 62 -17.61 21.39 12.18
CA ILE A 62 -16.62 21.97 13.09
C ILE A 62 -15.64 22.75 12.21
N ILE A 63 -15.51 24.06 12.48
CA ILE A 63 -14.46 24.87 11.88
C ILE A 63 -13.22 24.65 12.73
N LEU A 64 -12.30 23.81 12.24
CA LEU A 64 -10.97 23.73 12.83
C LEU A 64 -10.18 24.94 12.31
N THR A 65 -9.89 25.88 13.21
CA THR A 65 -9.22 27.16 12.92
C THR A 65 -7.78 26.98 12.39
N PHE A 66 -7.25 25.76 12.42
CA PHE A 66 -6.01 25.41 11.77
C PHE A 66 -6.27 25.35 10.24
N PHE A 67 -6.08 26.48 9.53
CA PHE A 67 -6.22 26.66 8.06
C PHE A 67 -7.60 27.03 7.47
N HIS A 68 -8.60 27.45 8.26
CA HIS A 68 -9.95 27.80 7.74
C HIS A 68 -10.68 26.65 7.00
N TYR A 69 -10.26 25.40 7.19
CA TYR A 69 -10.96 24.25 6.62
C TYR A 69 -12.13 23.84 7.54
N SER A 70 -13.34 23.83 6.98
CA SER A 70 -14.49 23.18 7.60
C SER A 70 -14.38 21.67 7.43
N LEU A 71 -14.37 20.93 8.54
CA LEU A 71 -14.42 19.47 8.56
C LEU A 71 -15.77 19.01 9.11
N ASN A 72 -16.33 17.98 8.48
CA ASN A 72 -17.56 17.35 8.94
C ASN A 72 -17.24 16.33 10.04
N ILE A 73 -17.91 16.41 11.19
CA ILE A 73 -17.67 15.49 12.32
C ILE A 73 -17.95 14.03 11.97
N ILE A 74 -18.92 13.77 11.11
CA ILE A 74 -19.26 12.42 10.63
C ILE A 74 -18.10 11.88 9.80
N HIS A 75 -17.54 12.70 8.91
CA HIS A 75 -16.38 12.31 8.12
C HIS A 75 -15.20 11.98 9.03
N LEU A 76 -14.96 12.78 10.07
CA LEU A 76 -13.92 12.50 11.06
C LEU A 76 -14.14 11.14 11.76
N ILE A 77 -15.34 10.89 12.29
CA ILE A 77 -15.69 9.65 13.00
C ILE A 77 -15.53 8.43 12.08
N VAL A 78 -15.98 8.54 10.83
CA VAL A 78 -15.86 7.45 9.84
C VAL A 78 -14.41 7.25 9.42
N SER A 79 -13.64 8.31 9.20
CA SER A 79 -12.27 8.24 8.70
C SER A 79 -11.27 7.69 9.70
N ILE A 80 -11.38 8.04 10.98
CA ILE A 80 -10.40 7.68 12.01
C ILE A 80 -10.13 6.17 12.05
N PRO A 81 -11.14 5.27 12.13
CA PRO A 81 -10.92 3.83 12.10
C PRO A 81 -10.15 3.36 10.87
N PHE A 82 -10.49 3.85 9.68
CA PHE A 82 -9.80 3.47 8.44
C PHE A 82 -8.32 3.89 8.46
N ILE A 83 -8.04 5.12 8.90
CA ILE A 83 -6.68 5.64 9.00
C ILE A 83 -5.87 4.86 10.05
N LEU A 84 -6.44 4.62 11.23
CA LEU A 84 -5.74 3.91 12.32
C LEU A 84 -5.46 2.46 11.96
N ILE A 85 -6.45 1.74 11.42
CA ILE A 85 -6.27 0.35 10.97
C ILE A 85 -5.28 0.32 9.80
N GLY A 86 -5.41 1.23 8.84
CA GLY A 86 -4.51 1.34 7.69
C GLY A 86 -3.06 1.59 8.11
N ALA A 87 -2.84 2.56 8.99
CA ALA A 87 -1.53 2.86 9.57
C ALA A 87 -0.97 1.67 10.35
N TRP A 88 -1.80 0.97 11.14
CA TRP A 88 -1.37 -0.22 11.87
C TRP A 88 -0.87 -1.32 10.93
N PHE A 89 -1.60 -1.64 9.85
CA PHE A 89 -1.16 -2.62 8.84
C PHE A 89 0.10 -2.17 8.11
N GLY A 90 0.19 -0.88 7.76
CA GLY A 90 1.38 -0.29 7.13
C GLY A 90 2.62 -0.40 8.01
N ILE A 91 2.53 0.08 9.25
CA ILE A 91 3.66 0.11 10.19
C ILE A 91 4.09 -1.31 10.57
N THR A 92 3.14 -2.20 10.89
CA THR A 92 3.48 -3.59 11.24
C THR A 92 4.05 -4.36 10.05
N GLY A 93 3.52 -4.14 8.85
CA GLY A 93 4.03 -4.71 7.61
C GLY A 93 5.48 -4.30 7.35
N VAL A 94 5.76 -3.00 7.38
CA VAL A 94 7.10 -2.42 7.16
C VAL A 94 8.08 -2.82 8.26
N LYS A 95 7.64 -2.87 9.52
CA LYS A 95 8.49 -3.30 10.64
C LYS A 95 8.99 -4.74 10.46
N GLU A 96 8.17 -5.62 9.92
CA GLU A 96 8.55 -7.03 9.72
C GLU A 96 9.52 -7.22 8.54
N ILE A 97 9.30 -6.50 7.43
CA ILE A 97 10.16 -6.61 6.23
C ILE A 97 11.38 -5.69 6.27
N THR A 98 11.41 -4.70 7.17
CA THR A 98 12.29 -3.53 7.19
C THR A 98 11.96 -2.48 6.13
N LEU A 99 12.27 -1.21 6.43
CA LEU A 99 12.10 -0.08 5.50
C LEU A 99 12.82 -0.31 4.16
N LYS A 100 14.05 -0.85 4.21
CA LYS A 100 14.82 -1.14 3.00
C LYS A 100 14.08 -2.07 2.06
N VAL A 101 13.49 -3.15 2.56
CA VAL A 101 12.73 -4.08 1.72
C VAL A 101 11.42 -3.44 1.26
N ALA A 102 10.76 -2.64 2.09
CA ALA A 102 9.54 -1.93 1.70
C ALA A 102 9.77 -0.95 0.55
N GLU A 103 10.90 -0.25 0.53
CA GLU A 103 11.25 0.70 -0.54
C GLU A 103 11.77 0.01 -1.80
N THR A 104 12.61 -1.03 -1.62
CA THR A 104 13.28 -1.71 -2.74
C THR A 104 12.51 -2.88 -3.30
N HIS A 105 11.46 -3.33 -2.61
CA HIS A 105 10.64 -4.50 -2.95
C HIS A 105 11.47 -5.79 -3.11
N ARG A 106 12.58 -5.89 -2.36
CA ARG A 106 13.55 -6.97 -2.49
C ARG A 106 13.81 -7.68 -1.16
N PRO A 107 12.97 -8.65 -0.79
CA PRO A 107 13.25 -9.50 0.37
C PRO A 107 14.39 -10.48 0.02
N GLU A 108 15.29 -10.74 0.96
CA GLU A 108 16.34 -11.78 0.81
C GLU A 108 15.81 -13.19 1.11
N LYS A 109 14.66 -13.29 1.77
CA LYS A 109 13.98 -14.53 2.16
C LYS A 109 12.49 -14.30 2.28
N ILE A 110 11.70 -15.36 2.18
CA ILE A 110 10.26 -15.26 2.41
C ILE A 110 10.00 -15.00 3.90
N ILE A 111 9.24 -13.94 4.17
CA ILE A 111 8.82 -13.59 5.52
C ILE A 111 7.43 -14.16 5.75
N THR A 112 7.34 -15.10 6.70
CA THR A 112 6.12 -15.83 7.05
C THR A 112 5.73 -15.64 8.52
N THR A 113 6.23 -14.57 9.16
CA THR A 113 6.07 -14.27 10.59
C THR A 113 5.06 -13.15 10.83
N ASN A 114 4.52 -13.09 12.05
CA ASN A 114 3.60 -12.03 12.51
C ASN A 114 2.47 -11.71 11.52
N ILE A 115 2.40 -10.48 11.01
CA ILE A 115 1.32 -10.03 10.12
C ILE A 115 1.31 -10.78 8.77
N TYR A 116 2.48 -11.25 8.31
CA TYR A 116 2.62 -12.02 7.07
C TYR A 116 2.04 -13.44 7.16
N THR A 117 1.66 -13.90 8.36
CA THR A 117 0.88 -15.13 8.51
C THR A 117 -0.60 -14.98 8.13
N ARG A 118 -1.08 -13.73 7.98
CA ARG A 118 -2.50 -13.40 7.77
C ARG A 118 -2.77 -12.76 6.40
N ILE A 119 -1.78 -12.07 5.85
CA ILE A 119 -1.86 -11.32 4.59
C ILE A 119 -0.46 -11.19 3.97
N ARG A 120 -0.32 -11.35 2.66
CA ARG A 120 0.99 -11.25 1.99
C ARG A 120 1.47 -9.82 1.78
N HIS A 121 0.55 -8.88 1.62
CA HIS A 121 0.84 -7.46 1.35
C HIS A 121 0.16 -6.51 2.37
N PRO A 122 0.53 -6.56 3.67
CA PRO A 122 -0.06 -5.72 4.70
C PRO A 122 0.10 -4.22 4.43
N GLN A 123 1.24 -3.79 3.90
CA GLN A 123 1.51 -2.40 3.53
C GLN A 123 0.54 -1.88 2.46
N TYR A 124 0.21 -2.70 1.46
CA TYR A 124 -0.72 -2.32 0.41
C TYR A 124 -2.17 -2.29 0.90
N PHE A 125 -2.56 -3.24 1.74
CA PHE A 125 -3.85 -3.18 2.41
C PHE A 125 -3.96 -1.95 3.32
N GLY A 126 -2.91 -1.65 4.07
CA GLY A 126 -2.81 -0.45 4.89
C GLY A 126 -2.94 0.83 4.07
N ALA A 127 -2.26 0.91 2.93
CA ALA A 127 -2.35 2.04 2.01
C ALA A 127 -3.77 2.24 1.44
N ILE A 128 -4.48 1.17 1.09
CA ILE A 128 -5.88 1.22 0.63
C ILE A 128 -6.79 1.80 1.73
N LEU A 129 -6.66 1.29 2.96
CA LEU A 129 -7.49 1.77 4.08
C LEU A 129 -7.17 3.21 4.44
N SER A 130 -5.89 3.58 4.53
CA SER A 130 -5.49 4.96 4.80
C SER A 130 -5.96 5.90 3.70
N HIS A 131 -5.87 5.49 2.43
CA HIS A 131 -6.40 6.27 1.30
C HIS A 131 -7.90 6.51 1.45
N LEU A 132 -8.70 5.47 1.68
CA LEU A 132 -10.14 5.60 1.92
C LEU A 132 -10.45 6.56 3.07
N GLY A 133 -9.76 6.39 4.21
CA GLY A 133 -9.94 7.23 5.37
C GLY A 133 -9.60 8.70 5.11
N ILE A 134 -8.50 9.00 4.41
CA ILE A 134 -8.08 10.37 4.07
C ILE A 134 -9.04 10.98 3.04
N SER A 135 -9.45 10.23 2.01
CA SER A 135 -10.41 10.71 1.00
C SER A 135 -11.74 11.08 1.64
N ILE A 136 -12.21 10.32 2.64
CA ILE A 136 -13.40 10.66 3.41
C ILE A 136 -13.16 11.87 4.31
N LEU A 137 -12.01 11.94 4.98
CA LEU A 137 -11.70 12.99 5.95
C LEU A 137 -11.70 14.37 5.29
N LEU A 138 -11.14 14.44 4.08
CA LEU A 138 -11.02 15.68 3.31
C LEU A 138 -12.26 15.94 2.41
N SER A 139 -13.24 15.03 2.45
CA SER A 139 -14.41 15.04 1.58
C SER A 139 -14.07 15.05 0.08
N SER A 140 -12.91 14.52 -0.31
CA SER A 140 -12.35 14.61 -1.66
C SER A 140 -13.08 13.67 -2.64
N LEU A 141 -14.10 14.18 -3.36
CA LEU A 141 -14.98 13.36 -4.20
C LEU A 141 -14.23 12.59 -5.29
N PHE A 142 -13.34 13.26 -6.04
CA PHE A 142 -12.58 12.58 -7.10
C PHE A 142 -11.61 11.56 -6.52
N SER A 143 -10.98 11.86 -5.39
CA SER A 143 -10.15 10.88 -4.67
C SER A 143 -10.91 9.60 -4.35
N LEU A 144 -12.15 9.73 -3.86
CA LEU A 144 -13.01 8.59 -3.53
C LEU A 144 -13.49 7.83 -4.77
N ILE A 145 -13.86 8.54 -5.84
CA ILE A 145 -14.27 7.94 -7.12
C ILE A 145 -13.11 7.18 -7.77
N LEU A 146 -11.87 7.68 -7.61
CA LEU A 146 -10.67 7.03 -8.14
C LEU A 146 -10.21 5.84 -7.30
N THR A 147 -10.77 5.61 -6.11
CA THR A 147 -10.35 4.51 -5.23
C THR A 147 -10.36 3.13 -5.91
N PRO A 148 -11.38 2.72 -6.71
CA PRO A 148 -11.34 1.44 -7.43
C PRO A 148 -10.15 1.31 -8.39
N ILE A 149 -9.75 2.40 -9.04
CA ILE A 149 -8.56 2.43 -9.91
C ILE A 149 -7.30 2.27 -9.07
N ILE A 150 -7.21 2.95 -7.93
CA ILE A 150 -6.06 2.83 -7.01
C ILE A 150 -5.95 1.40 -6.47
N ILE A 151 -7.07 0.76 -6.10
CA ILE A 151 -7.11 -0.64 -5.67
C ILE A 151 -6.64 -1.55 -6.80
N LEU A 152 -7.08 -1.32 -8.05
CA LEU A 152 -6.63 -2.09 -9.21
C LEU A 152 -5.12 -1.92 -9.44
N LEU A 153 -4.59 -0.71 -9.36
CA LEU A 153 -3.15 -0.46 -9.50
C LEU A 153 -2.35 -1.20 -8.43
N ILE A 154 -2.77 -1.10 -7.17
CA ILE A 154 -2.14 -1.81 -6.05
C ILE A 154 -2.22 -3.34 -6.24
N TYR A 155 -3.35 -3.85 -6.75
CA TYR A 155 -3.48 -5.27 -7.08
C TYR A 155 -2.50 -5.69 -8.18
N LEU A 156 -2.36 -4.90 -9.25
CA LEU A 156 -1.41 -5.18 -10.33
C LEU A 156 0.04 -5.10 -9.85
N MET A 157 0.36 -4.16 -8.96
CA MET A 157 1.67 -4.06 -8.29
C MET A 157 1.95 -5.33 -7.48
N SER A 158 1.03 -5.68 -6.59
CA SER A 158 1.09 -6.90 -5.77
C SER A 158 1.29 -8.14 -6.65
N TRP A 159 0.49 -8.30 -7.70
CA TRP A 159 0.56 -9.44 -8.60
C TRP A 159 1.90 -9.54 -9.32
N LYS A 160 2.46 -8.42 -9.79
CA LYS A 160 3.78 -8.39 -10.44
C LYS A 160 4.87 -8.75 -9.44
N GLU A 161 4.81 -8.23 -8.22
CA GLU A 161 5.75 -8.58 -7.15
C GLU A 161 5.70 -10.08 -6.85
N GLU A 162 4.51 -10.67 -6.68
CA GLU A 162 4.39 -12.12 -6.48
C GLU A 162 4.93 -12.96 -7.65
N LYS A 163 4.84 -12.44 -8.89
CA LYS A 163 5.37 -13.13 -10.06
C LYS A 163 6.89 -13.17 -10.05
N GLU A 164 7.55 -12.10 -9.62
CA GLU A 164 9.01 -12.08 -9.48
C GLU A 164 9.47 -12.89 -8.26
N LEU A 165 8.75 -12.81 -7.13
CA LEU A 165 9.02 -13.66 -5.95
C LEU A 165 8.86 -15.16 -6.25
N LEU A 166 7.90 -15.56 -7.08
CA LEU A 166 7.77 -16.95 -7.54
C LEU A 166 8.97 -17.40 -8.39
N LYS A 167 9.58 -16.52 -9.18
CA LYS A 167 10.79 -16.86 -9.94
C LYS A 167 12.01 -17.00 -9.04
N GLU A 168 12.11 -16.16 -8.02
CA GLU A 168 13.27 -16.11 -7.11
C GLU A 168 13.24 -17.24 -6.08
N PHE A 169 12.08 -17.51 -5.46
CA PHE A 169 11.95 -18.46 -4.35
C PHE A 169 11.19 -19.75 -4.71
N GLY A 170 10.66 -19.87 -5.94
CA GLY A 170 10.12 -21.12 -6.47
C GLY A 170 9.02 -21.76 -5.62
N ILE A 171 9.24 -23.01 -5.22
CA ILE A 171 8.27 -23.85 -4.50
C ILE A 171 7.91 -23.26 -3.13
N GLU A 172 8.88 -22.64 -2.44
CA GLU A 172 8.69 -22.08 -1.09
C GLU A 172 7.63 -20.97 -1.12
N TYR A 173 7.73 -20.07 -2.10
CA TYR A 173 6.75 -19.00 -2.29
C TYR A 173 5.41 -19.53 -2.80
N LYS A 174 5.42 -20.55 -3.66
CA LYS A 174 4.19 -21.19 -4.14
C LYS A 174 3.37 -21.76 -2.98
N ASP A 175 4.01 -22.38 -2.01
CA ASP A 175 3.34 -22.95 -0.84
C ASP A 175 2.90 -21.89 0.16
N TYR A 176 3.69 -20.83 0.35
CA TYR A 176 3.25 -19.64 1.08
C TYR A 176 1.99 -19.02 0.46
N LYS A 177 1.96 -18.85 -0.87
CA LYS A 177 0.84 -18.28 -1.63
C LYS A 177 -0.46 -19.08 -1.52
N LYS A 178 -0.39 -20.40 -1.37
CA LYS A 178 -1.58 -21.25 -1.12
C LYS A 178 -2.15 -21.04 0.28
N LYS A 179 -1.31 -20.72 1.26
CA LYS A 179 -1.66 -20.70 2.68
C LYS A 179 -2.21 -19.34 3.14
N VAL A 180 -1.68 -18.24 2.63
CA VAL A 180 -2.00 -16.86 3.07
C VAL A 180 -2.70 -16.13 1.92
N PRO A 181 -3.67 -15.23 2.11
CA PRO A 181 -4.26 -14.42 1.03
C PRO A 181 -3.39 -13.21 0.61
N MET A 182 -3.64 -12.64 -0.57
CA MET A 182 -2.86 -11.51 -1.11
C MET A 182 -3.11 -10.20 -0.30
N LEU A 183 -4.34 -9.69 -0.34
CA LEU A 183 -4.70 -8.34 0.15
C LEU A 183 -5.75 -8.32 1.27
N ILE A 184 -6.62 -9.32 1.40
CA ILE A 184 -7.65 -9.33 2.45
C ILE A 184 -7.13 -10.20 3.59
N PRO A 185 -6.92 -9.65 4.81
CA PRO A 185 -6.35 -10.42 5.91
C PRO A 185 -7.31 -11.50 6.40
N ARG A 186 -6.77 -12.68 6.71
CA ARG A 186 -7.53 -13.72 7.43
C ARG A 186 -7.59 -13.41 8.93
N LEU A 187 -8.75 -13.65 9.53
CA LEU A 187 -8.95 -13.54 10.98
C LEU A 187 -8.10 -14.55 11.76
N ARG A 188 -7.93 -15.78 11.22
CA ARG A 188 -7.12 -16.84 11.82
C ARG A 188 -5.70 -16.85 11.24
N ARG A 189 -4.70 -16.88 12.14
CA ARG A 189 -3.27 -17.06 11.79
C ARG A 189 -3.02 -18.46 11.21
N LYS A 190 -2.28 -18.54 10.11
CA LYS A 190 -1.65 -19.80 9.65
C LYS A 190 -0.33 -20.00 10.39
N ILE A 191 -0.15 -21.18 10.97
CA ILE A 191 1.12 -21.61 11.54
C ILE A 191 1.90 -22.27 10.40
N PHE A 192 3.16 -21.85 10.24
CA PHE A 192 4.12 -22.51 9.37
C PHE A 192 4.98 -23.41 10.25
N GLU A 193 4.91 -24.71 10.02
CA GLU A 193 5.88 -25.66 10.57
C GLU A 193 7.21 -25.40 9.85
N LYS A 194 8.26 -25.18 10.64
CA LYS A 194 9.62 -24.91 10.16
C LYS A 194 10.36 -26.22 9.95
#